data_AF-A0A7V0JUQ9-F1
#
_entry.id   AF-A0A7V0JUQ9-F1
#
_cell.length_a   1.000
_cell.length_b   1.000
_cell.length_c   1.000
_cell.angle_alpha   90.00
_cell.angle_beta   90.00
_cell.angle_gamma   90.00
#
_symmetry.space_group_name_H-M   'P 1'
#
loop_
_entity.id
_entity.type
_entity.pdbx_description
1 polymer ?
#
loop_
_entity_poly.entity_id
_entity_poly.type
_entity_poly.pdbx_seq_one_letter_code
_entity_poly.pdbx_strand_id
1 'polypeptide(L)' 'MAEGIYWNPLLETLPRERLRELQFKKFKRILQWAYDHSPFYRRLYQEAGLEPGDIK' A
#
# COMPACT_ATOMS: atom_id res chain seq x y z
N MET A 1 -12.62 28.21 -7.46
CA MET A 1 -12.11 26.94 -6.91
C MET A 1 -13.19 25.91 -7.16
N ALA A 2 -12.88 24.73 -7.72
CA ALA A 2 -13.92 23.81 -8.18
C ALA A 2 -14.88 23.46 -7.04
N GLU A 3 -16.16 23.85 -7.18
CA GLU A 3 -17.22 23.61 -6.20
C GLU A 3 -17.75 22.18 -6.34
N GLY A 4 -16.93 21.21 -5.95
CA GLY A 4 -17.31 19.82 -5.78
C GLY A 4 -17.23 19.43 -4.31
N ILE A 5 -18.17 18.60 -3.84
CA ILE A 5 -18.17 18.06 -2.46
C ILE A 5 -16.86 17.32 -2.14
N TYR A 6 -16.18 16.77 -3.15
CA TYR A 6 -14.97 15.97 -3.04
C TYR A 6 -13.82 16.60 -3.83
N TRP A 7 -12.60 16.52 -3.30
CA TRP A 7 -11.38 17.02 -3.94
C TRP A 7 -10.90 16.06 -5.05
N ASN A 8 -11.00 14.76 -4.80
CA ASN A 8 -10.75 13.68 -5.74
C ASN A 8 -11.94 12.72 -5.73
N PRO A 9 -13.02 13.04 -6.47
CA PRO A 9 -14.23 12.24 -6.51
C PRO A 9 -13.96 10.77 -6.83
N LEU A 10 -13.00 10.47 -7.71
CA LEU A 10 -12.72 9.11 -8.15
C LEU A 10 -12.21 8.22 -7.02
N LEU A 11 -11.33 8.72 -6.15
CA LEU A 11 -10.84 7.97 -4.98
C LEU A 11 -11.79 8.06 -3.80
N GLU A 12 -12.42 9.22 -3.59
CA GLU A 12 -13.29 9.49 -2.44
C GLU A 12 -14.64 8.78 -2.56
N THR A 13 -15.12 8.51 -3.77
CA THR A 13 -16.35 7.74 -4.02
C THR A 13 -16.08 6.32 -4.53
N LEU A 14 -14.84 5.85 -4.47
CA LEU A 14 -14.48 4.51 -4.95
C LEU A 14 -15.21 3.43 -4.11
N PRO A 15 -15.79 2.38 -4.73
CA PRO A 15 -16.38 1.28 -3.99
C PRO A 15 -15.39 0.68 -2.99
N ARG A 16 -15.87 0.34 -1.79
CA ARG A 16 -15.02 -0.09 -0.67
C ARG A 16 -14.11 -1.27 -1.01
N GLU A 17 -14.61 -2.22 -1.79
CA GLU A 17 -13.86 -3.40 -2.25
C GLU A 17 -12.70 -3.00 -3.16
N ARG A 18 -12.96 -2.13 -4.15
CA ARG A 18 -11.92 -1.59 -5.04
C ARG A 18 -10.90 -0.74 -4.30
N LEU A 19 -11.32 0.00 -3.28
CA LEU A 19 -10.41 0.76 -2.43
C LEU A 19 -9.47 -0.17 -1.65
N ARG A 20 -9.98 -1.29 -1.12
CA ARG A 20 -9.15 -2.30 -0.44
C ARG A 20 -8.15 -2.94 -1.39
N GLU A 21 -8.57 -3.32 -2.59
CA GLU A 21 -7.67 -3.84 -3.64
C GLU A 21 -6.55 -2.85 -3.96
N LEU A 22 -6.89 -1.57 -4.12
CA LEU A 22 -5.92 -0.51 -4.41
C LEU A 22 -4.94 -0.30 -3.25
N GLN A 23 -5.43 -0.24 -2.02
CA GLN A 23 -4.61 -0.11 -0.81
C GLN A 23 -3.65 -1.30 -0.68
N PHE A 24 -4.14 -2.51 -0.91
CA PHE A 24 -3.34 -3.72 -0.85
C PHE A 24 -2.24 -3.74 -1.92
N LYS A 25 -2.56 -3.36 -3.16
CA LYS A 25 -1.57 -3.20 -4.23
C LYS A 25 -0.48 -2.19 -3.86
N LYS A 26 -0.85 -1.05 -3.28
CA LYS A 26 0.10 -0.02 -2.82
C LYS A 26 0.96 -0.54 -1.67
N PHE A 27 0.36 -1.25 -0.73
CA PHE A 27 1.07 -1.84 0.40
C PHE A 27 2.14 -2.83 -0.07
N LYS A 28 1.80 -3.78 -0.95
CA LYS A 28 2.79 -4.73 -1.51
C LYS A 28 3.97 -4.02 -2.18
N ARG A 29 3.69 -2.96 -2.93
CA ARG A 29 4.74 -2.13 -3.56
C ARG A 29 5.66 -1.47 -2.54
N ILE A 30 5.09 -0.86 -1.49
CA ILE A 30 5.87 -0.18 -0.44
C ILE A 30 6.69 -1.20 0.34
N LEU A 31 6.11 -2.35 0.68
CA LEU A 31 6.78 -3.42 1.39
C LEU A 31 8.00 -3.94 0.61
N GLN A 32 7.81 -4.26 -0.68
CA GLN A 32 8.90 -4.69 -1.55
C GLN A 32 9.99 -3.63 -1.63
N TRP A 33 9.61 -2.37 -1.88
CA TRP A 33 10.56 -1.29 -1.99
C TRP A 33 11.37 -1.08 -0.70
N ALA A 34 10.70 -1.11 0.46
CA ALA A 34 11.34 -0.99 1.77
C ALA A 34 12.32 -2.13 2.05
N TYR A 35 11.93 -3.38 1.71
CA TYR A 35 12.80 -4.54 1.82
C TYR A 35 14.05 -4.44 0.92
N ASP A 36 13.89 -3.91 -0.29
CA ASP A 36 14.97 -3.82 -1.27
C ASP A 36 15.94 -2.67 -0.98
N HIS A 37 15.44 -1.53 -0.49
CA HIS A 37 16.21 -0.28 -0.42
C HIS A 37 16.62 0.12 1.00
N SER A 38 16.06 -0.50 2.05
CA SER A 38 16.39 -0.17 3.43
C SER A 38 16.90 -1.39 4.20
N PRO A 39 18.18 -1.42 4.59
CA PRO A 39 18.73 -2.48 5.43
C PRO A 39 17.99 -2.64 6.77
N PHE A 40 17.45 -1.55 7.30
CA PHE A 40 16.65 -1.56 8.53
C PHE A 40 15.35 -2.35 8.34
N TYR A 41 14.55 -2.01 7.32
CA TYR A 41 13.29 -2.70 7.06
C TYR A 41 13.49 -4.14 6.64
N ARG A 42 14.56 -4.43 5.88
CA ARG A 42 14.93 -5.81 5.54
C ARG A 42 15.14 -6.65 6.80
N ARG A 43 15.94 -6.17 7.76
CA ARG A 43 16.18 -6.89 9.02
C ARG A 43 14.91 -7.05 9.84
N LEU A 44 14.14 -5.97 9.99
CA LEU A 44 12.88 -5.98 10.73
C LEU A 44 11.90 -7.03 10.20
N TYR A 45 11.75 -7.14 8.88
CA TYR A 45 10.84 -8.10 8.26
C TYR A 45 11.36 -9.54 8.35
N GLN A 46 12.66 -9.74 8.15
CA GLN A 46 13.29 -11.05 8.31
C GLN A 46 13.18 -11.57 9.75
N GLU A 47 13.40 -10.71 10.75
CA GLU A 47 13.23 -11.05 12.18
C GLU A 47 11.78 -11.40 12.53
N ALA A 48 10.82 -10.76 11.85
CA ALA A 48 9.40 -11.09 11.96
C ALA A 48 8.99 -12.33 11.14
N GLY A 49 9.92 -12.98 10.41
CA GLY A 49 9.64 -14.13 9.55
C GLY A 49 8.75 -13.78 8.35
N LEU A 50 8.83 -12.55 7.86
CA LEU A 50 8.02 -12.03 6.75
C LEU A 50 8.91 -11.67 5.56
N GLU A 51 8.61 -12.25 4.40
CA GLU A 51 9.14 -11.80 3.12
C GLU A 51 8.05 -11.14 2.26
N PRO A 52 8.41 -10.18 1.38
CA PRO A 52 7.42 -9.54 0.51
C PRO A 52 6.56 -10.50 -0.33
N GLY A 53 7.09 -11.70 -0.63
CA GLY A 53 6.39 -12.74 -1.38
C GLY A 53 5.29 -13.49 -0.60
N ASP A 54 5.28 -13.40 0.73
CA ASP A 54 4.30 -14.08 1.58
C ASP A 54 2.92 -13.41 1.54
N ILE A 55 2.87 -12.15 1.11
CA ILE A 55 1.65 -11.35 1.09
C ILE A 55 0.92 -11.55 -0.26
N LYS A 56 -0.10 -12.43 -0.25
CA LYS A 56 -0.91 -12.78 -1.43
C LYS A 56 -2.15 -11.92 -1.58
#